data_AF-A0A9P9IUN7-F1
#
_entry.id   AF-A0A9P9IUN7-F1
#
_cell.length_a   1.000
_cell.length_b   1.000
_cell.length_c   1.000
_cell.angle_alpha   90.00
_cell.angle_beta   90.00
_cell.angle_gamma   90.00
#
_symmetry.space_group_name_H-M   'P 1'
#
loop_
_entity.id
_entity.type
_entity.pdbx_description
1 polymer ?
#
loop_
_entity_poly.entity_id
_entity_poly.type
_entity_poly.pdbx_seq_one_letter_code
_entity_poly.pdbx_strand_id
1 'polypeptide(L)'
;RVVNNDGDRESLIVLGGLKCVFQKQLPEKAKSYIARLICDRARMSIAIVRKLLGVVGGVTCRPFKHRKFAEIVFCVVLSDEQAKGYGAPDLQTNKSY
;
A
#
# COMPACT_ATOMS: atom_id res chain seq x y z
N ARG A 1 8.95 -2.84 1.00
CA ARG A 1 9.40 -3.30 -0.34
C ARG A 1 8.68 -2.47 -1.40
N VAL A 2 9.39 -1.98 -2.42
CA VAL A 2 8.76 -1.37 -3.60
C VAL A 2 8.41 -2.48 -4.59
N VAL A 3 7.20 -2.47 -5.14
CA VAL A 3 6.66 -3.52 -6.02
C VAL A 3 5.71 -2.92 -7.07
N ASN A 4 5.72 -3.47 -8.27
CA ASN A 4 4.81 -3.12 -9.36
C ASN A 4 4.43 -4.41 -10.14
N ASN A 5 3.48 -4.32 -11.06
CA ASN A 5 3.12 -5.46 -11.92
C ASN A 5 4.14 -5.60 -13.07
N ASP A 6 5.33 -6.09 -12.72
CA ASP A 6 6.43 -6.41 -13.64
C ASP A 6 6.27 -7.81 -14.29
N GLY A 7 5.48 -8.69 -13.66
CA GLY A 7 5.30 -10.09 -14.08
C GLY A 7 6.14 -11.08 -13.25
N ASP A 8 6.93 -10.59 -12.29
CA ASP A 8 7.66 -11.43 -11.36
C ASP A 8 6.73 -12.11 -10.35
N ARG A 9 7.06 -13.35 -9.98
CA ARG A 9 6.24 -14.15 -9.08
C ARG A 9 6.15 -13.55 -7.68
N GLU A 10 7.24 -13.06 -7.10
CA GLU A 10 7.21 -12.43 -5.78
C GLU A 10 6.42 -11.13 -5.84
N SER A 11 6.61 -10.33 -6.90
CA SER A 11 5.83 -9.11 -7.11
C SER A 11 4.33 -9.39 -7.12
N LEU A 12 3.89 -10.41 -7.85
CA LEU A 12 2.49 -10.82 -7.91
C LEU A 12 1.96 -11.31 -6.56
N ILE A 13 2.74 -12.05 -5.78
CA ILE A 13 2.36 -12.49 -4.42
C ILE A 13 2.12 -11.28 -3.52
N VAL A 14 3.05 -10.32 -3.51
CA VAL A 14 2.95 -9.11 -2.69
C VAL A 14 1.77 -8.23 -3.13
N LEU A 15 1.56 -8.05 -4.44
CA LEU A 15 0.40 -7.32 -4.97
C LEU A 15 -0.92 -8.01 -4.62
N GLY A 16 -0.96 -9.34 -4.64
CA GLY A 16 -2.09 -10.13 -4.18
C GLY A 16 -2.42 -9.88 -2.70
N GLY A 17 -1.38 -9.82 -1.85
CA GLY A 17 -1.50 -9.46 -0.44
C GLY A 17 -2.02 -8.04 -0.24
N LEU A 18 -1.47 -7.04 -0.95
CA LEU A 18 -1.96 -5.65 -0.91
C LEU A 18 -3.43 -5.54 -1.33
N LYS A 19 -3.82 -6.23 -2.41
CA LYS A 19 -5.22 -6.30 -2.86
C LYS A 19 -6.14 -6.78 -1.74
N CYS A 20 -5.75 -7.84 -1.03
CA CYS A 20 -6.54 -8.38 0.08
C CYS A 20 -6.65 -7.38 1.24
N VAL A 21 -5.53 -6.77 1.65
CA VAL A 21 -5.52 -5.75 2.72
C VAL A 21 -6.41 -4.57 2.38
N PHE A 22 -6.30 -4.03 1.15
CA PHE A 22 -7.10 -2.87 0.74
C PHE A 22 -8.59 -3.21 0.63
N GLN A 23 -8.94 -4.39 0.10
CA GLN A 23 -10.34 -4.83 0.03
C GLN A 23 -10.96 -5.02 1.42
N LYS A 24 -10.17 -5.48 2.40
CA LYS A 24 -10.63 -5.64 3.79
C LYS A 24 -10.83 -4.29 4.48
N GLN A 25 -9.93 -3.34 4.25
CA GLN A 25 -9.90 -2.05 4.95
C GLN A 25 -10.73 -0.95 4.27
N LEU A 26 -11.08 -1.13 2.99
CA LEU A 26 -11.89 -0.19 2.21
C LEU A 26 -13.17 -0.90 1.68
N PRO A 27 -14.06 -1.38 2.57
CA PRO A 27 -15.23 -2.18 2.18
C PRO A 27 -16.23 -1.41 1.29
N GLU A 28 -16.27 -0.08 1.37
CA GLU A 28 -17.10 0.76 0.50
C GLU A 28 -16.64 0.76 -0.96
N LYS A 29 -15.37 0.41 -1.23
CA LYS A 29 -14.83 0.39 -2.60
C LYS A 29 -15.11 -0.96 -3.26
N ALA A 30 -15.52 -0.92 -4.52
CA ALA A 30 -15.71 -2.14 -5.30
C ALA A 30 -14.42 -2.97 -5.40
N LYS A 31 -14.51 -4.29 -5.19
CA LYS A 31 -13.36 -5.21 -5.24
C LYS A 31 -12.65 -5.20 -6.59
N SER A 32 -13.41 -5.11 -7.69
CA SER A 32 -12.91 -5.02 -9.06
C SER A 32 -12.15 -3.72 -9.31
N TYR A 33 -12.61 -2.60 -8.74
CA TYR A 33 -11.93 -1.32 -8.80
C TYR A 33 -10.56 -1.38 -8.14
N ILE A 34 -10.46 -1.92 -6.93
CA ILE A 34 -9.18 -2.11 -6.22
C ILE A 34 -8.24 -3.01 -7.03
N ALA A 35 -8.72 -4.17 -7.49
CA ALA A 35 -7.92 -5.13 -8.24
C ALA A 35 -7.35 -4.50 -9.53
N ARG A 36 -8.18 -3.76 -10.28
CA ARG A 36 -7.76 -3.07 -11.50
C ARG A 36 -6.64 -2.08 -11.25
N LEU A 37 -6.71 -1.33 -10.15
CA LEU A 37 -5.69 -0.34 -9.82
C LEU A 37 -4.39 -0.99 -9.34
N ILE A 38 -4.47 -1.98 -8.45
CA ILE A 38 -3.29 -2.68 -7.91
C ILE A 38 -2.51 -3.40 -9.02
N CYS A 39 -3.21 -4.02 -9.97
CA CYS A 39 -2.59 -4.78 -11.04
C CYS A 39 -2.20 -3.92 -12.26
N ASP A 40 -2.39 -2.61 -12.24
CA ASP A 40 -1.98 -1.75 -13.35
C ASP A 40 -0.47 -1.51 -13.33
N ARG A 41 0.18 -1.72 -14.48
CA ARG A 41 1.63 -1.53 -14.65
C ARG A 41 2.06 -0.07 -14.54
N ALA A 42 1.15 0.88 -14.74
CA ALA A 42 1.42 2.31 -14.59
C ALA A 42 1.47 2.77 -13.11
N ARG A 43 1.18 1.88 -12.15
CA ARG A 43 1.21 2.16 -10.72
C ARG A 43 2.37 1.45 -10.03
N MET A 44 2.82 2.05 -8.94
CA MET A 44 3.83 1.49 -8.06
C MET A 44 3.29 1.41 -6.65
N SER A 45 3.63 0.33 -5.95
CA SER A 45 3.22 0.12 -4.57
C SER A 45 4.42 -0.03 -3.66
N ILE A 46 4.31 0.51 -2.45
CA ILE A 46 5.23 0.28 -1.35
C ILE A 46 4.48 -0.61 -0.36
N ALA A 47 4.92 -1.86 -0.22
CA ALA A 47 4.33 -2.84 0.68
C ALA A 47 5.12 -2.96 1.99
N ILE A 48 4.41 -3.04 3.11
CA ILE A 48 4.94 -3.47 4.40
C ILE A 48 4.80 -5.00 4.45
N VAL A 49 5.94 -5.68 4.43
CA VAL A 49 6.03 -7.13 4.27
C VAL A 49 6.70 -7.74 5.50
N ARG A 50 6.06 -8.74 6.10
CA ARG A 50 6.60 -9.56 7.20
C ARG A 50 7.22 -10.85 6.65
N LYS A 51 7.63 -11.76 7.54
CA LYS A 51 8.16 -13.08 7.16
C LYS A 51 7.21 -13.79 6.19
N LEU A 52 7.77 -14.57 5.27
CA LEU A 52 7.04 -15.36 4.28
C LEU A 52 6.12 -14.53 3.36
N LEU A 53 6.53 -13.30 3.01
CA LEU A 53 5.78 -12.39 2.13
C LEU A 53 4.40 -11.96 2.67
N GLY A 54 4.16 -12.09 3.98
CA GLY A 54 2.90 -11.63 4.59
C GLY A 54 2.76 -10.11 4.54
N VAL A 55 1.79 -9.61 3.76
CA VAL A 55 1.54 -8.18 3.60
C VAL A 55 0.61 -7.67 4.69
N VAL A 56 1.01 -6.59 5.36
CA VAL A 56 0.22 -5.98 6.45
C VAL A 56 -0.20 -4.53 6.17
N GLY A 57 0.17 -4.00 5.02
CA GLY A 57 -0.15 -2.64 4.63
C GLY A 57 0.66 -2.20 3.42
N GLY A 58 0.32 -1.02 2.92
CA GLY A 58 1.08 -0.36 1.89
C GLY A 58 0.40 0.87 1.31
N VAL A 59 1.15 1.51 0.42
CA VAL A 59 0.75 2.68 -0.35
C VAL A 59 0.84 2.32 -1.82
N THR A 60 -0.21 2.58 -2.59
CA THR A 60 -0.18 2.48 -4.06
C THR A 60 -0.30 3.87 -4.64
N CYS A 61 0.60 4.23 -5.55
CA CYS A 61 0.65 5.53 -6.19
C CYS A 61 0.80 5.42 -7.72
N ARG A 62 0.39 6.48 -8.41
CA ARG A 62 0.66 6.67 -9.84
C ARG A 62 1.67 7.80 -10.01
N PRO A 63 2.91 7.52 -10.45
CA PRO A 63 3.90 8.56 -10.69
C PRO A 63 3.63 9.29 -12.02
N PHE A 64 3.79 10.61 -12.01
CA PHE A 64 3.75 11.47 -13.20
C PHE A 64 5.12 12.11 -13.38
N LYS A 65 6.05 11.36 -13.99
CA LYS A 65 7.47 11.71 -14.08
C LYS A 65 7.72 13.09 -14.70
N HIS A 66 6.97 13.46 -15.73
CA HIS A 66 7.09 14.75 -16.42
C HIS A 66 6.68 15.94 -15.55
N ARG A 67 5.76 15.74 -14.62
CA ARG A 67 5.24 16.79 -13.72
C ARG A 67 5.84 16.72 -12.31
N LYS A 68 6.78 15.81 -12.07
CA LYS A 68 7.46 15.61 -10.78
C LYS A 68 6.49 15.44 -9.59
N PHE A 69 5.36 14.76 -9.79
CA PHE A 69 4.42 14.44 -8.70
C PHE A 69 3.96 12.98 -8.77
N ALA A 70 3.37 12.48 -7.68
CA ALA A 70 2.71 11.18 -7.63
C ALA A 70 1.33 11.31 -6.99
N GLU A 71 0.34 10.66 -7.57
CA GLU A 71 -1.01 10.57 -7.01
C GLU A 71 -1.07 9.36 -6.08
N ILE A 72 -1.43 9.56 -4.81
CA ILE A 72 -1.70 8.46 -3.88
C ILE A 72 -3.10 7.92 -4.19
N VAL A 73 -3.17 6.64 -4.56
CA VAL A 73 -4.41 5.95 -4.92
C VAL A 73 -4.99 5.22 -3.72
N PHE A 74 -4.12 4.54 -2.96
CA PHE A 74 -4.47 3.86 -1.72
C PHE A 74 -3.36 4.06 -0.69
N CYS A 75 -3.73 4.23 0.57
CA CYS A 75 -2.82 4.23 1.71
C CYS A 75 -3.53 3.52 2.86
N VAL A 76 -3.07 2.32 3.19
CA VAL A 76 -3.71 1.48 4.20
C VAL A 76 -2.66 0.71 4.97
N VAL A 77 -2.81 0.66 6.28
CA VAL A 77 -2.08 -0.25 7.16
C VAL A 77 -3.10 -0.97 8.03
N LEU A 78 -2.92 -2.28 8.29
CA LEU A 78 -3.80 -3.03 9.19
C LEU A 78 -3.83 -2.39 10.59
N SER A 79 -4.98 -2.35 11.24
CA SER A 79 -5.19 -1.66 12.52
C SER A 79 -4.26 -2.14 13.65
N ASP A 80 -4.02 -3.45 13.75
CA ASP A 80 -3.07 -4.02 14.73
C ASP A 80 -1.61 -3.59 14.50
N GLU A 81 -1.31 -3.09 13.30
CA GLU A 81 -0.04 -2.50 12.93
C GLU A 81 -0.06 -0.97 13.09
N GLN A 82 -1.21 -0.31 12.99
CA GLN A 82 -1.29 1.14 13.23
C GLN A 82 -0.91 1.50 14.68
N ALA A 83 -1.28 0.65 15.66
CA ALA A 83 -0.87 0.81 17.06
C ALA A 83 0.66 0.74 17.27
N LYS A 84 1.41 0.23 16.29
CA LYS A 84 2.88 0.17 16.29
C LYS A 84 3.52 1.39 15.58
N GLY A 85 2.74 2.43 15.28
CA GLY A 85 3.22 3.69 14.71
C GLY A 85 3.26 3.73 13.18
N TYR A 86 2.88 2.67 12.46
CA TYR A 86 2.95 2.63 10.99
C TYR A 86 1.95 3.56 10.26
N GLY A 87 1.05 4.23 10.98
CA GLY A 87 0.10 5.20 10.45
C GLY A 87 0.20 6.61 11.06
N ALA A 88 1.09 6.82 12.03
CA ALA A 88 1.33 8.12 12.63
C ALA A 88 2.57 8.74 11.98
N PRO A 89 2.46 9.88 11.27
CA PRO A 89 3.57 10.81 11.18
C PRO A 89 3.99 11.21 12.60
N ASP A 90 5.22 11.69 12.79
CA ASP A 90 5.74 12.36 14.00
C ASP A 90 4.93 13.63 14.42
N LEU A 91 3.60 13.55 14.52
CA LEU A 91 2.70 14.63 14.91
C LEU A 91 2.17 14.42 16.33
N GLN A 92 2.89 13.67 17.16
CA GLN A 92 2.51 13.49 18.56
C GLN A 92 3.73 13.22 19.45
N THR A 93 4.69 14.15 19.48
CA THR A 93 5.58 14.36 20.64
C THR A 93 6.31 15.70 20.50
N ASN A 94 5.56 16.79 20.71
CA ASN A 94 6.13 18.05 21.21
C ASN A 94 5.20 18.64 22.28
N LYS A 95 4.92 17.80 23.29
CA LYS A 95 4.45 18.22 24.61
C LYS A 95 5.14 17.30 25.63
N SER A 96 6.01 17.89 26.44
CA SER A 96 6.91 17.27 27.46
C SER A 96 8.14 16.62 26.80
N TYR A 97 9.37 17.09 26.96
CA TYR A 97 10.03 17.87 28.02
C TYR A 97 10.93 18.96 27.44
#